data_AF-A0A2J7Q936-F1
#
_entry.id   AF-A0A2J7Q936-F1
#
_cell.length_a   1.000
_cell.length_b   1.000
_cell.length_c   1.000
_cell.angle_alpha   90.00
_cell.angle_beta   90.00
_cell.angle_gamma   90.00
#
_symmetry.space_group_name_H-M   'P 1'
#
loop_
_entity.id
_entity.type
_entity.pdbx_description
1 polymer ?
#
loop_
_entity_poly.entity_id
_entity_poly.type
_entity_poly.pdbx_seq_one_letter_code
_entity_poly.pdbx_strand_id
1 'polypeptide(L)'
;MSPLSFGLRRKTENRHFKDCHHNVFLPTDLWTKWITLLLVVSVFGQYATAEEYHCVWYGQCNKDDLGRYQNCPYEGPAKELEAGGQKLLKKWCPHFSDSKVPVVKTCCDTNQLKTMDQNILLAAAFLQRCPSCLQNLVKHICDFTCADDQSRFINVTEIEHSETEDKDYINSIEVYIQDEYMNGTFNSCKQVSVPSTSRLALDMMCGEWGASRCSPKKWFTYMGEAEDNPFVPFQITYIETDRPIGKYVPMNPSVTPCSKGISPEVPACSCVDCEASCPVPPPEPQPSKPFIVFGMDGVPVIMGIIWAVGSLVFLIAVFCCSDSKNTIGVISPNEEALPKHVDQGSPSFLEKLGAGTDALLGDFFWWCGTGCARYPWLVLFVGLCVVVGLGHGIKYINVTTNPVELWASPNSRSRVEREYFDSHFEPFYRTEQVIIHASGYKSIVHNTSNGPIVFGPAFNSTFLKTVLSLQEEIKKIGSEEGSGLEKICFAPLTSQFTGPPHVRQCAVQSVWGYFQDSEELFNETETDPEGFVVNYLDHFVKCTQNYYNPECLAGYGGPVDPAIALGGFLNAGESLQGEPSYEKATAVILTFLVNNYHNKTKLVPALEWEQK
;
A
#
# COMPACT_ATOMS: atom_id res chain seq x y z
N MET A 1 52.58 -20.08 10.42
CA MET A 1 52.75 -21.29 11.25
C MET A 1 51.60 -22.24 10.95
N SER A 2 51.87 -23.30 10.19
CA SER A 2 51.10 -24.57 10.11
C SER A 2 51.31 -25.37 11.42
N PRO A 3 50.70 -26.56 11.70
CA PRO A 3 50.27 -27.68 10.80
C PRO A 3 48.80 -28.15 11.01
N LEU A 4 48.04 -28.72 10.05
CA LEU A 4 48.07 -30.01 9.31
C LEU A 4 47.69 -31.29 10.10
N SER A 5 46.60 -31.97 9.66
CA SER A 5 46.42 -33.43 9.45
C SER A 5 44.90 -33.73 9.24
N PHE A 6 44.32 -34.04 8.07
CA PHE A 6 44.38 -35.16 7.10
C PHE A 6 43.82 -36.53 7.59
N GLY A 7 42.80 -37.04 6.88
CA GLY A 7 42.23 -38.38 7.07
C GLY A 7 41.19 -38.77 6.01
N LEU A 8 41.65 -39.02 4.78
CA LEU A 8 40.89 -39.67 3.69
C LEU A 8 40.95 -41.20 3.84
N ARG A 9 39.86 -41.92 3.53
CA ARG A 9 39.92 -43.32 3.11
C ARG A 9 38.84 -43.67 2.07
N ARG A 10 39.26 -43.76 0.80
CA ARG A 10 38.63 -44.61 -0.22
C ARG A 10 39.17 -46.03 -0.08
N LYS A 11 38.34 -47.03 -0.36
CA LYS A 11 38.81 -48.34 -0.83
C LYS A 11 37.86 -48.86 -1.92
N THR A 12 38.44 -49.04 -3.10
CA THR A 12 37.95 -49.72 -4.30
C THR A 12 38.12 -51.25 -4.20
N GLU A 13 37.51 -51.96 -5.16
CA GLU A 13 37.71 -53.36 -5.63
C GLU A 13 36.57 -54.34 -5.29
N ASN A 14 36.19 -55.33 -6.11
CA ASN A 14 36.35 -55.63 -7.55
C ASN A 14 35.42 -56.85 -7.84
N ARG A 15 34.84 -56.90 -9.05
CA ARG A 15 34.60 -58.08 -9.94
C ARG A 15 33.95 -59.41 -9.49
N HIS A 16 33.06 -59.83 -10.42
CA HIS A 16 32.85 -61.18 -11.02
C HIS A 16 31.92 -62.24 -10.39
N PHE A 17 30.69 -62.26 -10.93
CA PHE A 17 29.99 -63.36 -11.63
C PHE A 17 30.72 -64.70 -11.83
N LYS A 18 30.17 -65.80 -11.26
CA LYS A 18 29.80 -67.05 -11.97
C LYS A 18 29.15 -68.12 -11.07
N ASP A 19 28.10 -68.72 -11.65
CA ASP A 19 27.63 -70.11 -11.59
C ASP A 19 27.34 -70.83 -10.25
N CYS A 20 26.07 -71.17 -10.05
CA CYS A 20 25.67 -72.52 -9.61
C CYS A 20 24.23 -72.85 -10.06
N HIS A 21 24.13 -73.83 -10.97
CA HIS A 21 22.92 -74.56 -11.34
C HIS A 21 22.35 -75.31 -10.13
N HIS A 22 21.02 -75.27 -9.95
CA HIS A 22 20.29 -76.45 -9.50
C HIS A 22 18.87 -76.45 -10.07
N ASN A 23 18.59 -77.46 -10.89
CA ASN A 23 17.27 -77.80 -11.41
C ASN A 23 16.37 -78.28 -10.27
N VAL A 24 15.15 -77.74 -10.17
CA VAL A 24 14.02 -78.41 -9.52
C VAL A 24 12.82 -78.31 -10.46
N PHE A 25 12.36 -79.48 -10.90
CA PHE A 25 11.15 -79.69 -11.70
C PHE A 25 9.90 -79.28 -10.90
N LEU A 26 9.01 -78.51 -11.51
CA LEU A 26 7.65 -78.23 -10.99
C LEU A 26 6.61 -79.07 -11.76
N PRO A 27 5.53 -79.58 -11.10
CA PRO A 27 4.55 -80.45 -11.72
C PRO A 27 3.49 -79.67 -12.52
N THR A 28 3.04 -80.27 -13.61
CA THR A 28 2.16 -79.76 -14.67
C THR A 28 0.66 -79.70 -14.30
N ASP A 29 0.31 -79.31 -13.07
CA ASP A 29 -1.10 -79.38 -12.58
C ASP A 29 -1.70 -78.04 -12.10
N LEU A 30 -1.01 -76.91 -12.37
CA LEU A 30 -1.53 -75.58 -12.06
C LEU A 30 -2.14 -74.83 -13.25
N TRP A 31 -1.86 -75.23 -14.50
CA TRP A 31 -2.24 -74.45 -15.68
C TRP A 31 -3.74 -74.55 -16.03
N THR A 32 -4.37 -75.70 -15.77
CA THR A 32 -5.79 -75.92 -16.05
C THR A 32 -6.72 -75.20 -15.07
N LYS A 33 -6.30 -75.00 -13.81
CA LYS A 33 -7.10 -74.28 -12.80
C LYS A 33 -7.07 -72.76 -12.96
N TRP A 34 -5.99 -72.20 -13.53
CA TRP A 34 -5.88 -70.76 -13.81
C TRP A 34 -6.74 -70.31 -15.00
N ILE A 35 -6.86 -71.15 -16.04
CA ILE A 35 -7.67 -70.83 -17.23
C ILE A 35 -9.17 -70.88 -16.91
N THR A 36 -9.61 -71.81 -16.05
CA THR A 36 -11.02 -71.85 -15.59
C THR A 36 -11.37 -70.71 -14.64
N LEU A 37 -10.42 -70.21 -13.84
CA LEU A 37 -10.65 -69.05 -12.97
C LEU A 37 -10.75 -67.75 -13.81
N LEU A 38 -9.92 -67.60 -14.85
CA LEU A 38 -9.96 -66.46 -15.76
C LEU A 38 -11.25 -66.42 -16.61
N LEU A 39 -11.76 -67.57 -17.04
CA LEU A 39 -13.02 -67.64 -17.80
C LEU A 39 -14.27 -67.39 -16.94
N VAL A 40 -14.26 -67.74 -15.65
CA VAL A 40 -15.38 -67.46 -14.73
C VAL A 40 -15.36 -66.00 -14.26
N VAL A 41 -14.18 -65.38 -14.12
CA VAL A 41 -14.06 -63.93 -13.84
C VAL A 41 -14.47 -63.08 -15.04
N SER A 42 -14.31 -63.57 -16.29
CA SER A 42 -14.80 -62.84 -17.47
C SER A 42 -16.32 -62.88 -17.66
N VAL A 43 -17.05 -63.79 -17.00
CA VAL A 43 -18.52 -63.95 -17.16
C VAL A 43 -19.31 -63.40 -15.96
N PHE A 44 -18.66 -63.20 -14.80
CA PHE A 44 -19.24 -62.49 -13.65
C PHE A 44 -18.66 -61.09 -13.44
N GLY A 45 -18.15 -60.46 -14.51
CA GLY A 45 -18.07 -59.01 -14.58
C GLY A 45 -19.48 -58.45 -14.63
N GLN A 46 -20.10 -58.29 -13.45
CA GLN A 46 -21.35 -57.56 -13.30
C GLN A 46 -21.19 -56.22 -14.02
N TYR A 47 -22.06 -55.98 -14.99
CA TYR A 47 -22.41 -54.65 -15.44
C TYR A 47 -22.92 -53.90 -14.21
N ALA A 48 -22.03 -53.27 -13.46
CA ALA A 48 -22.39 -52.09 -12.72
C ALA A 48 -22.69 -51.06 -13.81
N THR A 49 -23.98 -50.80 -14.03
CA THR A 49 -24.43 -49.62 -14.75
C THR A 49 -23.83 -48.44 -14.01
N ALA A 50 -22.72 -47.89 -14.50
CA ALA A 50 -22.29 -46.56 -14.10
C ALA A 50 -23.46 -45.65 -14.50
N GLU A 51 -24.09 -44.99 -13.52
CA GLU A 51 -25.01 -43.91 -13.84
C GLU A 51 -24.25 -42.92 -14.74
N GLU A 52 -24.70 -42.75 -15.98
CA GLU A 52 -24.13 -41.73 -16.86
C GLU A 52 -24.41 -40.38 -16.21
N TYR A 53 -23.33 -39.66 -15.86
CA TYR A 53 -23.46 -38.29 -15.39
C TYR A 53 -24.15 -37.44 -16.46
N HIS A 54 -25.09 -36.62 -16.04
CA HIS A 54 -25.86 -35.70 -16.87
C HIS A 54 -25.65 -34.24 -16.43
N CYS A 55 -26.23 -33.30 -17.18
CA CYS A 55 -26.26 -31.88 -16.82
C CYS A 55 -27.18 -31.61 -15.63
N VAL A 56 -26.97 -30.50 -14.91
CA VAL A 56 -27.95 -30.02 -13.91
C VAL A 56 -28.77 -28.83 -14.42
N TRP A 57 -28.21 -28.09 -15.40
CA TRP A 57 -28.88 -26.97 -16.04
C TRP A 57 -28.55 -26.85 -17.52
N TYR A 58 -29.34 -26.04 -18.24
CA TYR A 58 -29.04 -25.62 -19.60
C TYR A 58 -29.85 -24.37 -20.00
N GLY A 59 -29.17 -23.27 -20.31
CA GLY A 59 -29.80 -21.99 -20.66
C GLY A 59 -30.13 -21.11 -19.45
N GLN A 60 -30.66 -19.91 -19.72
CA GLN A 60 -31.05 -18.90 -18.72
C GLN A 60 -32.57 -18.71 -18.74
N CYS A 61 -33.22 -18.74 -17.57
CA CYS A 61 -34.68 -18.79 -17.44
C CYS A 61 -35.29 -17.69 -16.57
N ASN A 62 -34.46 -17.00 -15.77
CA ASN A 62 -34.93 -15.90 -14.94
C ASN A 62 -33.87 -14.80 -14.89
N LYS A 63 -34.33 -13.60 -14.53
CA LYS A 63 -33.50 -12.45 -14.25
C LYS A 63 -33.94 -11.84 -12.92
N ASP A 64 -33.03 -11.74 -11.98
CA ASP A 64 -33.35 -11.17 -10.66
C ASP A 64 -33.54 -9.64 -10.70
N ASP A 65 -33.92 -9.06 -9.57
CA ASP A 65 -34.19 -7.61 -9.43
C ASP A 65 -32.97 -6.74 -9.76
N LEU A 66 -31.75 -7.25 -9.56
CA LEU A 66 -30.48 -6.60 -9.90
C LEU A 66 -30.05 -6.83 -11.35
N GLY A 67 -30.85 -7.56 -12.11
CA GLY A 67 -30.67 -7.81 -13.51
C GLY A 67 -29.69 -8.93 -13.87
N ARG A 68 -29.45 -9.85 -12.93
CA ARG A 68 -28.53 -11.00 -13.06
C ARG A 68 -29.30 -12.24 -13.50
N TYR A 69 -28.72 -13.03 -14.40
CA TYR A 69 -29.39 -14.19 -14.98
C TYR A 69 -29.22 -15.45 -14.13
N GLN A 70 -30.30 -16.21 -13.99
CA GLN A 70 -30.33 -17.51 -13.31
C GLN A 70 -30.63 -18.65 -14.31
N ASN A 71 -30.07 -19.83 -14.03
CA ASN A 71 -30.04 -20.95 -14.97
C ASN A 71 -31.34 -21.78 -14.94
N CYS A 72 -31.71 -22.35 -16.09
CA CYS A 72 -32.85 -23.28 -16.21
C CYS A 72 -32.48 -24.69 -15.72
N PRO A 73 -33.32 -25.37 -14.92
CA PRO A 73 -33.09 -26.76 -14.55
C PRO A 73 -33.15 -27.68 -15.78
N TYR A 74 -32.19 -28.59 -15.91
CA TYR A 74 -32.10 -29.54 -17.02
C TYR A 74 -31.29 -30.78 -16.63
N GLU A 75 -31.93 -31.96 -16.61
CA GLU A 75 -31.31 -33.24 -16.23
C GLU A 75 -30.90 -34.12 -17.43
N GLY A 76 -30.83 -33.56 -18.64
CA GLY A 76 -30.50 -34.33 -19.83
C GLY A 76 -28.99 -34.40 -20.14
N PRO A 77 -28.60 -35.07 -21.24
CA PRO A 77 -27.21 -35.17 -21.65
C PRO A 77 -26.65 -33.84 -22.18
N ALA A 78 -25.32 -33.69 -22.13
CA ALA A 78 -24.63 -32.53 -22.69
C ALA A 78 -24.94 -32.30 -24.17
N LYS A 79 -25.18 -31.04 -24.54
CA LYS A 79 -25.60 -30.63 -25.90
C LYS A 79 -24.42 -30.08 -26.69
N GLU A 80 -24.52 -30.13 -28.01
CA GLU A 80 -23.47 -29.60 -28.89
C GLU A 80 -23.43 -28.07 -28.83
N LEU A 81 -22.23 -27.52 -28.56
CA LEU A 81 -22.05 -26.07 -28.43
C LEU A 81 -21.91 -25.38 -29.79
N GLU A 82 -22.66 -24.29 -30.00
CA GLU A 82 -22.59 -23.48 -31.21
C GLU A 82 -21.20 -22.84 -31.41
N ALA A 83 -20.85 -22.53 -32.67
CA ALA A 83 -19.54 -21.96 -33.01
C ALA A 83 -19.22 -20.64 -32.26
N GLY A 84 -20.23 -19.82 -31.97
CA GLY A 84 -20.07 -18.60 -31.18
C GLY A 84 -19.65 -18.89 -29.73
N GLY A 85 -20.28 -19.87 -29.09
CA GLY A 85 -19.95 -20.33 -27.75
C GLY A 85 -18.57 -20.99 -27.68
N GLN A 86 -18.20 -21.79 -28.68
CA GLN A 86 -16.88 -22.44 -28.72
C GLN A 86 -15.70 -21.45 -28.66
N LYS A 87 -15.87 -20.25 -29.24
CA LYS A 87 -14.85 -19.19 -29.17
C LYS A 87 -14.68 -18.65 -27.74
N LEU A 88 -15.78 -18.47 -27.01
CA LEU A 88 -15.76 -18.01 -25.60
C LEU A 88 -15.22 -19.11 -24.68
N LEU A 89 -15.62 -20.35 -24.90
CA LEU A 89 -15.12 -21.50 -24.16
C LEU A 89 -13.60 -21.65 -24.33
N LYS A 90 -13.09 -21.51 -25.55
CA LYS A 90 -11.64 -21.56 -25.82
C LYS A 90 -10.87 -20.41 -25.16
N LYS A 91 -11.50 -19.24 -25.00
CA LYS A 91 -10.89 -18.06 -24.38
C LYS A 91 -10.67 -18.27 -22.88
N TRP A 92 -11.70 -18.74 -22.16
CA TRP A 92 -11.67 -18.82 -20.69
C TRP A 92 -11.39 -20.21 -20.14
N CYS A 93 -11.82 -21.25 -20.85
CA CYS A 93 -11.81 -22.63 -20.40
C CYS A 93 -11.02 -23.53 -21.37
N PRO A 94 -9.71 -23.29 -21.56
CA PRO A 94 -8.90 -24.02 -22.53
C PRO A 94 -8.81 -25.52 -22.23
N HIS A 95 -9.08 -25.95 -21.00
CA HIS A 95 -9.07 -27.36 -20.61
C HIS A 95 -10.22 -28.19 -21.19
N PHE A 96 -11.30 -27.55 -21.68
CA PHE A 96 -12.35 -28.23 -22.45
C PHE A 96 -12.04 -28.34 -23.95
N SER A 97 -11.07 -27.55 -24.43
CA SER A 97 -10.75 -27.48 -25.85
C SER A 97 -9.58 -28.42 -26.19
N ASP A 98 -9.80 -29.73 -26.09
CA ASP A 98 -8.84 -30.70 -26.62
C ASP A 98 -8.93 -30.72 -28.15
N SER A 99 -7.79 -30.57 -28.83
CA SER A 99 -7.72 -30.35 -30.30
C SER A 99 -8.15 -31.56 -31.14
N LYS A 100 -8.64 -32.62 -30.48
CA LYS A 100 -8.98 -33.93 -31.08
C LYS A 100 -10.48 -34.16 -31.24
N VAL A 101 -11.34 -33.34 -30.63
CA VAL A 101 -12.81 -33.52 -30.71
C VAL A 101 -13.43 -32.35 -31.50
N PRO A 102 -14.04 -32.61 -32.68
CA PRO A 102 -14.58 -31.56 -33.55
C PRO A 102 -15.89 -30.93 -33.05
N VAL A 103 -16.59 -31.61 -32.13
CA VAL A 103 -17.86 -31.14 -31.55
C VAL A 103 -17.76 -31.23 -30.03
N VAL A 104 -17.66 -30.08 -29.37
CA VAL A 104 -17.62 -30.00 -27.91
C VAL A 104 -19.05 -30.08 -27.39
N LYS A 105 -19.34 -31.08 -26.56
CA LYS A 105 -20.60 -31.18 -25.84
C LYS A 105 -20.43 -30.49 -24.49
N THR A 106 -21.37 -29.62 -24.12
CA THR A 106 -21.36 -28.87 -22.87
C THR A 106 -22.75 -28.84 -22.24
N CYS A 107 -22.79 -28.61 -20.94
CA CYS A 107 -24.02 -28.33 -20.21
C CYS A 107 -24.35 -26.82 -20.14
N CYS A 108 -23.74 -26.02 -21.01
CA CYS A 108 -24.00 -24.59 -21.13
C CYS A 108 -24.25 -24.18 -22.58
N ASP A 109 -25.01 -23.09 -22.77
CA ASP A 109 -25.28 -22.48 -24.07
C ASP A 109 -24.44 -21.22 -24.34
N THR A 110 -24.58 -20.65 -25.54
CA THR A 110 -23.85 -19.44 -25.96
C THR A 110 -24.20 -18.21 -25.09
N ASN A 111 -25.41 -18.12 -24.53
CA ASN A 111 -25.83 -16.97 -23.74
C ASN A 111 -25.25 -17.03 -22.33
N GLN A 112 -25.25 -18.22 -21.71
CA GLN A 112 -24.54 -18.49 -20.46
C GLN A 112 -23.06 -18.14 -20.57
N LEU A 113 -22.40 -18.52 -21.66
CA LEU A 113 -20.99 -18.17 -21.90
C LEU A 113 -20.77 -16.66 -22.09
N LYS A 114 -21.72 -15.91 -22.67
CA LYS A 114 -21.62 -14.45 -22.78
C LYS A 114 -21.76 -13.77 -21.42
N THR A 115 -22.71 -14.22 -20.60
CA THR A 115 -22.85 -13.73 -19.22
C THR A 115 -21.62 -14.07 -18.38
N MET A 116 -21.10 -15.30 -18.53
CA MET A 116 -19.86 -15.72 -17.88
C MET A 116 -18.65 -14.86 -18.33
N ASP A 117 -18.54 -14.52 -19.62
CA ASP A 117 -17.49 -13.61 -20.12
C ASP A 117 -17.54 -12.24 -19.43
N GLN A 118 -18.73 -11.66 -19.26
CA GLN A 118 -18.91 -10.38 -18.57
C GLN A 118 -18.52 -10.47 -17.08
N ASN A 119 -18.96 -11.52 -16.39
CA ASN A 119 -18.65 -11.72 -14.97
C ASN A 119 -17.17 -12.00 -14.73
N ILE A 120 -16.53 -12.81 -15.59
CA ILE A 120 -15.09 -13.07 -15.51
C ILE A 120 -14.29 -11.79 -15.78
N LEU A 121 -14.75 -10.90 -16.68
CA LEU A 121 -14.07 -9.63 -16.92
C LEU A 121 -14.03 -8.73 -15.67
N LEU A 122 -15.06 -8.78 -14.81
CA LEU A 122 -15.06 -8.09 -13.52
C LEU A 122 -13.98 -8.66 -12.60
N ALA A 123 -13.89 -9.98 -12.45
CA ALA A 123 -12.84 -10.62 -11.65
C ALA A 123 -11.43 -10.40 -12.24
N ALA A 124 -11.33 -10.41 -13.57
CA ALA A 124 -10.08 -10.16 -14.28
C ALA A 124 -9.56 -8.73 -14.05
N ALA A 125 -10.43 -7.75 -13.84
CA ALA A 125 -9.99 -6.38 -13.50
C ALA A 125 -9.04 -6.35 -12.28
N PHE A 126 -9.22 -7.27 -11.34
CA PHE A 126 -8.38 -7.42 -10.16
C PHE A 126 -7.26 -8.47 -10.34
N LEU A 127 -7.58 -9.63 -10.92
CA LEU A 127 -6.67 -10.80 -10.93
C LEU A 127 -5.81 -10.95 -12.19
N GLN A 128 -6.07 -10.22 -13.28
CA GLN A 128 -5.37 -10.41 -14.56
C GLN A 128 -3.85 -10.20 -14.49
N ARG A 129 -3.35 -9.49 -13.47
CA ARG A 129 -1.91 -9.29 -13.23
C ARG A 129 -1.18 -10.60 -12.95
N CYS A 130 -1.89 -11.59 -12.39
CA CYS A 130 -1.38 -12.95 -12.22
C CYS A 130 -2.26 -13.93 -13.01
N PRO A 131 -1.90 -14.26 -14.26
CA PRO A 131 -2.68 -15.16 -15.11
C PRO A 131 -2.95 -16.51 -14.46
N SER A 132 -1.95 -17.10 -13.78
CA SER A 132 -2.09 -18.41 -13.13
C SER A 132 -3.18 -18.41 -12.06
N CYS A 133 -3.27 -17.34 -11.27
CA CYS A 133 -4.36 -17.12 -10.31
C CYS A 133 -5.73 -17.04 -11.00
N LEU A 134 -5.86 -16.14 -12.00
CA LEU A 134 -7.12 -15.96 -12.71
C LEU A 134 -7.58 -17.26 -13.39
N GLN A 135 -6.66 -18.03 -13.97
CA GLN A 135 -6.97 -19.31 -14.59
C GLN A 135 -7.46 -20.33 -13.56
N ASN A 136 -6.80 -20.46 -12.41
CA ASN A 136 -7.26 -21.36 -11.35
C ASN A 136 -8.66 -20.97 -10.85
N LEU A 137 -8.93 -19.67 -10.70
CA LEU A 137 -10.26 -19.21 -10.34
C LEU A 137 -11.28 -19.57 -11.44
N VAL A 138 -11.01 -19.21 -12.69
CA VAL A 138 -11.95 -19.43 -13.80
C VAL A 138 -12.19 -20.92 -14.08
N LYS A 139 -11.22 -21.78 -13.80
CA LYS A 139 -11.31 -23.21 -14.13
C LYS A 139 -12.47 -23.92 -13.45
N HIS A 140 -12.66 -23.73 -12.15
CA HIS A 140 -13.80 -24.34 -11.45
C HIS A 140 -15.14 -23.70 -11.86
N ILE A 141 -15.15 -22.40 -12.18
CA ILE A 141 -16.33 -21.71 -12.72
C ILE A 141 -16.74 -22.33 -14.06
N CYS A 142 -15.78 -22.56 -14.95
CA CYS A 142 -16.00 -23.27 -16.20
C CYS A 142 -16.53 -24.69 -15.96
N ASP A 143 -15.98 -25.41 -14.98
CA ASP A 143 -16.38 -26.79 -14.69
C ASP A 143 -17.82 -26.85 -14.20
N PHE A 144 -18.18 -26.12 -13.15
CA PHE A 144 -19.56 -26.16 -12.68
C PHE A 144 -20.55 -25.55 -13.68
N THR A 145 -20.11 -24.64 -14.56
CA THR A 145 -21.00 -24.02 -15.56
C THR A 145 -21.23 -24.88 -16.80
N CYS A 146 -20.20 -25.57 -17.30
CA CYS A 146 -20.23 -26.14 -18.65
C CYS A 146 -19.80 -27.62 -18.75
N ALA A 147 -19.24 -28.23 -17.70
CA ALA A 147 -18.78 -29.62 -17.76
C ALA A 147 -19.91 -30.57 -18.16
N ASP A 148 -19.59 -31.65 -18.87
CA ASP A 148 -20.56 -32.65 -19.32
C ASP A 148 -21.00 -33.61 -18.19
N ASP A 149 -20.28 -33.60 -17.07
CA ASP A 149 -20.50 -34.45 -15.90
C ASP A 149 -20.96 -33.67 -14.65
N GLN A 150 -21.65 -32.52 -14.81
CA GLN A 150 -22.09 -31.64 -13.71
C GLN A 150 -22.75 -32.37 -12.52
N SER A 151 -23.67 -33.30 -12.80
CA SER A 151 -24.38 -34.08 -11.76
C SER A 151 -23.45 -34.92 -10.86
N ARG A 152 -22.19 -35.11 -11.26
CA ARG A 152 -21.17 -35.75 -10.41
C ARG A 152 -20.81 -34.92 -9.18
N PHE A 153 -20.78 -33.60 -9.28
CA PHE A 153 -20.24 -32.73 -8.22
C PHE A 153 -21.13 -31.53 -7.88
N ILE A 154 -22.32 -31.40 -8.49
CA ILE A 154 -23.31 -30.37 -8.18
C ILE A 154 -24.59 -31.03 -7.66
N ASN A 155 -25.12 -30.50 -6.58
CA ASN A 155 -26.44 -30.83 -6.06
C ASN A 155 -27.35 -29.59 -6.14
N VAL A 156 -28.50 -29.69 -6.79
CA VAL A 156 -29.48 -28.59 -6.84
C VAL A 156 -30.34 -28.67 -5.59
N THR A 157 -30.29 -27.64 -4.74
CA THR A 157 -31.02 -27.64 -3.47
C THR A 157 -32.36 -26.95 -3.56
N GLU A 158 -32.48 -25.92 -4.40
CA GLU A 158 -33.70 -25.12 -4.52
C GLU A 158 -33.98 -24.73 -5.98
N ILE A 159 -35.24 -24.93 -6.39
CA ILE A 159 -35.78 -24.53 -7.69
C ILE A 159 -37.03 -23.70 -7.41
N GLU A 160 -37.09 -22.53 -8.01
CA GLU A 160 -38.22 -21.61 -7.91
C GLU A 160 -38.84 -21.36 -9.28
N HIS A 161 -40.05 -20.80 -9.30
CA HIS A 161 -40.79 -20.51 -10.52
C HIS A 161 -40.84 -19.00 -10.75
N SER A 162 -40.36 -18.54 -11.91
CA SER A 162 -40.43 -17.13 -12.29
C SER A 162 -41.81 -16.78 -12.82
N GLU A 163 -42.56 -15.95 -12.09
CA GLU A 163 -43.86 -15.44 -12.53
C GLU A 163 -43.76 -14.55 -13.78
N THR A 164 -42.59 -13.96 -14.06
CA THR A 164 -42.41 -13.03 -15.18
C THR A 164 -42.04 -13.73 -16.48
N GLU A 165 -41.20 -14.78 -16.41
CA GLU A 165 -40.79 -15.56 -17.58
C GLU A 165 -41.59 -16.86 -17.79
N ASP A 166 -42.46 -17.24 -16.84
CA ASP A 166 -43.25 -18.49 -16.81
C ASP A 166 -42.37 -19.73 -16.96
N LYS A 167 -41.25 -19.75 -16.21
CA LYS A 167 -40.24 -20.81 -16.25
C LYS A 167 -39.62 -21.06 -14.88
N ASP A 168 -39.25 -22.31 -14.64
CA ASP A 168 -38.49 -22.71 -13.46
C ASP A 168 -37.02 -22.28 -13.59
N TYR A 169 -36.43 -21.86 -12.48
CA TYR A 169 -35.01 -21.49 -12.38
C TYR A 169 -34.39 -22.03 -11.10
N ILE A 170 -33.07 -22.22 -11.13
CA ILE A 170 -32.31 -22.70 -9.98
C ILE A 170 -31.95 -21.51 -9.08
N ASN A 171 -32.33 -21.59 -7.80
CA ASN A 171 -32.09 -20.54 -6.80
C ASN A 171 -30.95 -20.89 -5.83
N SER A 172 -30.67 -22.18 -5.62
CA SER A 172 -29.55 -22.60 -4.77
C SER A 172 -28.94 -23.94 -5.20
N ILE A 173 -27.62 -24.03 -5.10
CA ILE A 173 -26.85 -25.25 -5.36
C ILE A 173 -25.79 -25.51 -4.28
N GLU A 174 -25.38 -26.76 -4.15
CA GLU A 174 -24.14 -27.16 -3.47
C GLU A 174 -23.12 -27.65 -4.50
N VAL A 175 -21.88 -27.19 -4.37
CA VAL A 175 -20.77 -27.60 -5.23
C VAL A 175 -19.73 -28.32 -4.39
N TYR A 176 -19.48 -29.59 -4.69
CA TYR A 176 -18.53 -30.44 -3.97
C TYR A 176 -17.13 -30.27 -4.56
N ILE A 177 -16.17 -29.82 -3.75
CA ILE A 177 -14.82 -29.45 -4.20
C ILE A 177 -13.75 -29.95 -3.21
N GLN A 178 -12.58 -30.33 -3.71
CA GLN A 178 -11.48 -30.77 -2.85
C GLN A 178 -10.74 -29.59 -2.20
N ASP A 179 -10.30 -29.78 -0.96
CA ASP A 179 -9.58 -28.77 -0.18
C ASP A 179 -8.25 -28.39 -0.84
N GLU A 180 -7.53 -29.38 -1.40
CA GLU A 180 -6.28 -29.14 -2.15
C GLU A 180 -6.46 -28.10 -3.25
N TYR A 181 -7.59 -28.16 -3.96
CA TYR A 181 -7.88 -27.22 -5.04
C TYR A 181 -8.20 -25.81 -4.52
N MET A 182 -9.04 -25.71 -3.48
CA MET A 182 -9.39 -24.43 -2.86
C MET A 182 -8.14 -23.74 -2.32
N ASN A 183 -7.32 -24.48 -1.57
CA ASN A 183 -6.04 -24.02 -1.04
C ASN A 183 -5.05 -23.62 -2.14
N GLY A 184 -4.92 -24.43 -3.19
CA GLY A 184 -4.02 -24.15 -4.29
C GLY A 184 -4.42 -22.89 -5.05
N THR A 185 -5.72 -22.72 -5.33
CA THR A 185 -6.28 -21.54 -5.99
C THR A 185 -6.07 -20.30 -5.12
N PHE A 186 -6.44 -20.34 -3.84
CA PHE A 186 -6.23 -19.25 -2.89
C PHE A 186 -4.76 -18.84 -2.78
N ASN A 187 -3.85 -19.79 -2.60
CA ASN A 187 -2.42 -19.51 -2.48
C ASN A 187 -1.81 -18.91 -3.75
N SER A 188 -2.37 -19.22 -4.94
CA SER A 188 -1.95 -18.58 -6.18
C SER A 188 -2.38 -17.12 -6.29
N CYS A 189 -3.42 -16.71 -5.54
CA CYS A 189 -4.07 -15.41 -5.64
C CYS A 189 -3.81 -14.46 -4.46
N LYS A 190 -3.38 -14.99 -3.30
CA LYS A 190 -3.32 -14.24 -2.03
C LYS A 190 -2.45 -12.97 -2.03
N GLN A 191 -1.49 -12.86 -2.94
CA GLN A 191 -0.55 -11.72 -3.03
C GLN A 191 -0.78 -10.85 -4.26
N VAL A 192 -1.83 -11.11 -5.06
CA VAL A 192 -2.10 -10.31 -6.25
C VAL A 192 -2.43 -8.89 -5.83
N SER A 193 -1.68 -7.92 -6.34
CA SER A 193 -1.81 -6.51 -5.96
C SER A 193 -2.70 -5.74 -6.93
N VAL A 194 -3.40 -4.72 -6.45
CA VAL A 194 -4.21 -3.79 -7.24
C VAL A 194 -3.58 -2.40 -7.13
N PRO A 195 -2.70 -1.99 -8.08
CA PRO A 195 -1.87 -0.80 -7.95
C PRO A 195 -2.62 0.52 -7.73
N SER A 196 -3.82 0.67 -8.32
CA SER A 196 -4.67 1.84 -8.13
C SER A 196 -5.07 2.08 -6.68
N THR A 197 -5.07 1.01 -5.89
CA THR A 197 -5.43 1.03 -4.45
C THR A 197 -4.24 0.76 -3.54
N SER A 198 -3.09 0.32 -4.09
CA SER A 198 -1.93 -0.16 -3.33
C SER A 198 -2.27 -1.25 -2.30
N ARG A 199 -3.30 -2.06 -2.57
CA ARG A 199 -3.79 -3.16 -1.72
C ARG A 199 -3.84 -4.48 -2.49
N LEU A 200 -4.21 -5.56 -1.81
CA LEU A 200 -4.33 -6.89 -2.41
C LEU A 200 -5.71 -7.07 -3.05
N ALA A 201 -5.81 -7.86 -4.10
CA ALA A 201 -7.09 -8.14 -4.78
C ALA A 201 -8.11 -8.80 -3.82
N LEU A 202 -7.64 -9.64 -2.90
CA LEU A 202 -8.48 -10.27 -1.89
C LEU A 202 -9.06 -9.29 -0.87
N ASP A 203 -8.54 -8.07 -0.75
CA ASP A 203 -9.17 -7.02 0.08
C ASP A 203 -10.56 -6.68 -0.46
N MET A 204 -10.79 -6.84 -1.77
CA MET A 204 -12.08 -6.56 -2.43
C MET A 204 -12.87 -7.83 -2.76
N MET A 205 -12.19 -8.97 -2.85
CA MET A 205 -12.78 -10.24 -3.28
C MET A 205 -13.09 -11.21 -2.13
N CYS A 206 -12.81 -10.86 -0.87
CA CYS A 206 -13.07 -11.69 0.31
C CYS A 206 -14.08 -11.06 1.28
N GLY A 207 -15.03 -10.29 0.75
CA GLY A 207 -16.11 -9.66 1.51
C GLY A 207 -15.63 -8.78 2.65
N GLU A 208 -16.22 -8.98 3.82
CA GLU A 208 -15.94 -8.19 5.02
C GLU A 208 -14.59 -8.52 5.66
N TRP A 209 -14.03 -9.71 5.38
CA TRP A 209 -12.81 -10.17 6.05
C TRP A 209 -11.53 -9.48 5.54
N GLY A 210 -11.57 -8.86 4.35
CA GLY A 210 -10.38 -8.31 3.69
C GLY A 210 -9.29 -9.36 3.42
N ALA A 211 -8.13 -8.98 2.88
CA ALA A 211 -7.07 -9.93 2.56
C ALA A 211 -6.37 -10.49 3.81
N SER A 212 -6.29 -9.71 4.89
CA SER A 212 -5.59 -10.08 6.14
C SER A 212 -6.24 -11.26 6.86
N ARG A 213 -7.59 -11.28 6.93
CA ARG A 213 -8.35 -12.34 7.61
C ARG A 213 -9.06 -13.30 6.65
N CYS A 214 -8.69 -13.23 5.37
CA CYS A 214 -9.19 -14.15 4.35
C CYS A 214 -8.61 -15.54 4.53
N SER A 215 -9.43 -16.54 4.28
CA SER A 215 -9.01 -17.94 4.17
C SER A 215 -9.61 -18.53 2.89
N PRO A 216 -9.08 -19.64 2.36
CA PRO A 216 -9.65 -20.31 1.19
C PRO A 216 -11.15 -20.53 1.35
N LYS A 217 -11.60 -21.08 2.48
CA LYS A 217 -13.02 -21.30 2.76
C LYS A 217 -13.83 -19.99 2.70
N LYS A 218 -13.41 -18.96 3.43
CA LYS A 218 -14.09 -17.66 3.46
C LYS A 218 -14.19 -17.01 2.08
N TRP A 219 -13.12 -17.10 1.29
CA TRP A 219 -13.10 -16.55 -0.05
C TRP A 219 -14.14 -17.23 -0.96
N PHE A 220 -14.17 -18.55 -0.95
CA PHE A 220 -15.15 -19.32 -1.73
C PHE A 220 -16.57 -19.13 -1.20
N THR A 221 -16.77 -19.06 0.12
CA THR A 221 -18.07 -18.68 0.71
C THR A 221 -18.54 -17.34 0.17
N TYR A 222 -17.71 -16.29 0.22
CA TYR A 222 -18.09 -14.99 -0.32
C TYR A 222 -18.40 -15.02 -1.83
N MET A 223 -17.69 -15.83 -2.61
CA MET A 223 -17.98 -16.01 -4.05
C MET A 223 -19.29 -16.74 -4.34
N GLY A 224 -19.87 -17.41 -3.35
CA GLY A 224 -21.11 -18.16 -3.47
C GLY A 224 -22.28 -17.62 -2.64
N GLU A 225 -22.02 -16.69 -1.73
CA GLU A 225 -23.06 -16.04 -0.92
C GLU A 225 -23.84 -15.07 -1.79
N ALA A 226 -25.15 -15.28 -1.93
CA ALA A 226 -26.06 -14.39 -2.65
C ALA A 226 -26.63 -13.29 -1.74
N GLU A 227 -26.71 -13.57 -0.43
CA GLU A 227 -27.11 -12.61 0.59
C GLU A 227 -26.05 -11.51 0.71
N ASP A 228 -26.47 -10.24 0.58
CA ASP A 228 -25.65 -9.03 0.63
C ASP A 228 -24.46 -8.96 -0.35
N ASN A 229 -24.45 -9.81 -1.39
CA ASN A 229 -23.44 -9.77 -2.44
C ASN A 229 -24.05 -9.40 -3.80
N PRO A 230 -23.81 -8.17 -4.30
CA PRO A 230 -24.36 -7.73 -5.59
C PRO A 230 -23.76 -8.50 -6.78
N PHE A 231 -22.69 -9.27 -6.61
CA PHE A 231 -22.02 -9.98 -7.68
C PHE A 231 -22.50 -11.43 -7.89
N VAL A 232 -23.24 -12.00 -6.94
CA VAL A 232 -23.63 -13.42 -6.95
C VAL A 232 -25.12 -13.58 -7.26
N PRO A 233 -25.51 -14.19 -8.40
CA PRO A 233 -26.90 -14.23 -8.88
C PRO A 233 -27.84 -15.16 -8.11
N PHE A 234 -27.29 -16.18 -7.43
CA PHE A 234 -28.05 -17.19 -6.68
C PHE A 234 -27.09 -17.93 -5.74
N GLN A 235 -27.60 -18.59 -4.71
CA GLN A 235 -26.76 -19.17 -3.65
C GLN A 235 -25.94 -20.36 -4.15
N ILE A 236 -24.62 -20.33 -3.92
CA ILE A 236 -23.69 -21.41 -4.24
C ILE A 236 -22.95 -21.82 -2.96
N THR A 237 -23.35 -22.94 -2.37
CA THR A 237 -22.69 -23.47 -1.18
C THR A 237 -21.53 -24.38 -1.57
N TYR A 238 -20.29 -23.93 -1.36
CA TYR A 238 -19.10 -24.77 -1.58
C TYR A 238 -18.90 -25.75 -0.43
N ILE A 239 -18.99 -27.05 -0.74
CA ILE A 239 -18.77 -28.14 0.21
C ILE A 239 -17.38 -28.72 0.02
N GLU A 240 -16.49 -28.38 0.96
CA GLU A 240 -15.11 -28.88 1.02
C GLU A 240 -15.08 -30.34 1.46
N THR A 241 -14.63 -31.25 0.58
CA THR A 241 -14.46 -32.67 0.92
C THR A 241 -13.42 -33.36 0.02
N ASP A 242 -12.55 -34.17 0.63
CA ASP A 242 -11.58 -35.00 -0.10
C ASP A 242 -12.17 -36.35 -0.54
N ARG A 243 -13.33 -36.73 0.01
CA ARG A 243 -13.98 -38.03 -0.24
C ARG A 243 -15.35 -37.83 -0.86
N PRO A 244 -15.83 -38.78 -1.68
CA PRO A 244 -17.21 -38.75 -2.17
C PRO A 244 -18.22 -38.74 -1.02
N ILE A 245 -19.25 -37.89 -1.14
CA ILE A 245 -20.37 -37.81 -0.20
C ILE A 245 -21.62 -38.31 -0.94
N GLY A 246 -22.11 -39.49 -0.56
CA GLY A 246 -23.22 -40.13 -1.26
C GLY A 246 -22.86 -40.44 -2.72
N LYS A 247 -23.64 -39.89 -3.66
CA LYS A 247 -23.38 -40.00 -5.11
C LYS A 247 -22.43 -38.92 -5.66
N TYR A 248 -22.12 -37.90 -4.86
CA TYR A 248 -21.33 -36.76 -5.31
C TYR A 248 -19.83 -37.02 -5.12
N VAL A 249 -19.07 -36.93 -6.21
CA VAL A 249 -17.60 -37.02 -6.22
C VAL A 249 -17.04 -35.62 -6.42
N PRO A 250 -16.27 -35.07 -5.45
CA PRO A 250 -15.82 -33.69 -5.50
C PRO A 250 -14.93 -33.41 -6.72
N MET A 251 -15.01 -32.21 -7.27
CA MET A 251 -14.11 -31.79 -8.35
C MET A 251 -12.71 -31.46 -7.80
N ASN A 252 -11.68 -31.83 -8.56
CA ASN A 252 -10.29 -31.43 -8.31
C ASN A 252 -9.58 -31.11 -9.64
N PRO A 253 -9.84 -29.94 -10.23
CA PRO A 253 -9.15 -29.49 -11.43
C PRO A 253 -7.66 -29.24 -11.13
N SER A 254 -6.75 -29.34 -12.10
CA SER A 254 -5.33 -29.07 -11.82
C SER A 254 -5.06 -27.59 -11.50
N VAL A 255 -4.30 -27.30 -10.44
CA VAL A 255 -3.88 -25.95 -10.04
C VAL A 255 -2.50 -25.61 -10.62
N THR A 256 -2.35 -24.42 -11.20
CA THR A 256 -1.06 -23.87 -11.61
C THR A 256 -0.54 -22.91 -10.53
N PRO A 257 0.59 -23.18 -9.86
CA PRO A 257 1.12 -22.28 -8.85
C PRO A 257 1.55 -20.94 -9.47
N CYS A 258 1.51 -19.85 -8.71
CA CYS A 258 1.81 -18.51 -9.23
C CYS A 258 3.27 -18.35 -9.73
N SER A 259 4.19 -19.18 -9.22
CA SER A 259 5.59 -19.25 -9.66
C SER A 259 5.81 -19.97 -10.99
N LYS A 260 4.75 -20.53 -11.59
CA LYS A 260 4.80 -21.26 -12.86
C LYS A 260 3.90 -20.58 -13.91
N GLY A 261 4.42 -20.41 -15.12
CA GLY A 261 3.64 -19.93 -16.27
C GLY A 261 2.63 -20.96 -16.77
N ILE A 262 1.51 -20.48 -17.31
CA ILE A 262 0.42 -21.32 -17.83
C ILE A 262 0.83 -22.02 -19.13
N SER A 263 1.54 -21.30 -19.99
CA SER A 263 2.01 -21.78 -21.29
C SER A 263 3.39 -21.18 -21.59
N PRO A 264 4.12 -21.68 -22.61
CA PRO A 264 5.40 -21.09 -23.02
C PRO A 264 5.32 -19.59 -23.35
N GLU A 265 4.15 -19.13 -23.82
CA GLU A 265 3.88 -17.74 -24.18
C GLU A 265 3.46 -16.88 -22.97
N VAL A 266 2.92 -17.49 -21.91
CA VAL A 266 2.43 -16.80 -20.71
C VAL A 266 3.34 -17.12 -19.52
N PRO A 267 4.25 -16.21 -19.13
CA PRO A 267 5.20 -16.45 -18.06
C PRO A 267 4.54 -16.55 -16.67
N ALA A 268 5.33 -16.91 -15.67
CA ALA A 268 4.90 -16.91 -14.27
C ALA A 268 4.52 -15.49 -13.78
N CYS A 269 3.77 -15.43 -12.69
CA CYS A 269 3.34 -14.16 -12.10
C CYS A 269 4.54 -13.38 -11.55
N SER A 270 4.43 -12.04 -11.56
CA SER A 270 5.47 -11.14 -11.07
C SER A 270 5.72 -11.34 -9.57
N CYS A 271 6.94 -11.05 -9.11
CA CYS A 271 7.31 -11.10 -7.69
C CYS A 271 6.42 -10.22 -6.79
N VAL A 272 5.91 -9.10 -7.32
CA VAL A 272 5.00 -8.19 -6.60
C VAL A 272 3.65 -8.87 -6.33
N ASP A 273 3.21 -9.73 -7.24
CA ASP A 273 1.91 -10.41 -7.17
C ASP A 273 2.03 -11.87 -6.66
N CYS A 274 3.26 -12.37 -6.47
CA CYS A 274 3.59 -13.72 -6.04
C CYS A 274 5.02 -13.77 -5.47
N GLU A 275 5.15 -13.87 -4.15
CA GLU A 275 6.44 -13.93 -3.46
C GLU A 275 7.24 -15.17 -3.84
N ALA A 276 6.57 -16.28 -4.17
CA ALA A 276 7.21 -17.50 -4.63
C ALA A 276 7.95 -17.34 -5.98
N SER A 277 7.68 -16.26 -6.72
CA SER A 277 8.42 -15.88 -7.93
C SER A 277 9.64 -14.99 -7.65
N CYS A 278 9.83 -14.51 -6.41
CA CYS A 278 10.86 -13.53 -6.09
C CYS A 278 12.27 -14.14 -6.07
N PRO A 279 13.27 -13.45 -6.64
CA PRO A 279 14.65 -13.74 -6.34
C PRO A 279 14.96 -13.33 -4.89
N VAL A 280 15.93 -14.00 -4.26
CA VAL A 280 16.41 -13.61 -2.93
C VAL A 280 17.00 -12.18 -3.01
N PRO A 281 16.56 -11.25 -2.14
CA PRO A 281 16.99 -9.86 -2.22
C PRO A 281 18.51 -9.73 -2.03
N PRO A 282 19.17 -8.79 -2.73
CA PRO A 282 20.55 -8.45 -2.43
C PRO A 282 20.66 -7.90 -1.00
N PRO A 283 21.79 -8.08 -0.32
CA PRO A 283 21.99 -7.56 1.04
C PRO A 283 21.79 -6.04 1.06
N GLU A 284 21.19 -5.53 2.15
CA GLU A 284 20.88 -4.12 2.29
C GLU A 284 22.12 -3.23 2.05
N PRO A 285 21.96 -2.09 1.32
CA PRO A 285 23.05 -1.15 1.14
C PRO A 285 23.50 -0.65 2.51
N GLN A 286 24.81 -0.71 2.75
CA GLN A 286 25.37 -0.27 4.02
C GLN A 286 25.03 1.21 4.27
N PRO A 287 24.81 1.61 5.54
CA PRO A 287 24.51 2.98 5.91
C PRO A 287 25.56 3.94 5.35
N SER A 288 25.16 5.20 5.16
CA SER A 288 26.08 6.24 4.67
C SER A 288 27.37 6.22 5.49
N LYS A 289 28.50 6.10 4.78
CA LYS A 289 29.80 6.04 5.43
C LYS A 289 29.97 7.31 6.26
N PRO A 290 30.45 7.20 7.52
CA PRO A 290 30.72 8.37 8.32
C PRO A 290 31.74 9.27 7.59
N PHE A 291 31.75 10.55 7.94
CA PHE A 291 32.70 11.51 7.37
C PHE A 291 34.13 11.12 7.78
N ILE A 292 34.80 10.35 6.93
CA ILE A 292 36.15 9.81 7.17
C ILE A 292 37.15 10.54 6.28
N VAL A 293 38.24 11.01 6.87
CA VAL A 293 39.38 11.61 6.17
C VAL A 293 40.63 10.81 6.56
N PHE A 294 41.36 10.25 5.59
CA PHE A 294 42.52 9.36 5.82
C PHE A 294 42.26 8.15 6.75
N GLY A 295 41.04 7.60 6.76
CA GLY A 295 40.71 6.43 7.60
C GLY A 295 40.42 6.75 9.07
N MET A 296 40.40 8.02 9.46
CA MET A 296 39.95 8.50 10.78
C MET A 296 38.69 9.37 10.63
N ASP A 297 37.93 9.57 11.71
CA ASP A 297 36.84 10.53 11.71
C ASP A 297 37.36 11.91 11.27
N GLY A 298 36.68 12.53 10.31
CA GLY A 298 37.14 13.76 9.66
C GLY A 298 37.10 14.97 10.60
N VAL A 299 36.26 14.94 11.64
CA VAL A 299 36.19 16.02 12.65
C VAL A 299 37.52 16.14 13.43
N PRO A 300 38.07 15.06 14.03
CA PRO A 300 39.42 15.07 14.60
C PRO A 300 40.51 15.53 13.63
N VAL A 301 40.46 15.11 12.36
CA VAL A 301 41.46 15.49 11.35
C VAL A 301 41.45 16.99 11.12
N ILE A 302 40.27 17.57 10.92
CA ILE A 302 40.11 19.02 10.74
C ILE A 302 40.59 19.77 11.98
N MET A 303 40.21 19.32 13.17
CA MET A 303 40.65 19.95 14.43
C MET A 303 42.16 19.85 14.63
N GLY A 304 42.79 18.74 14.22
CA GLY A 304 44.24 18.57 14.23
C GLY A 304 44.94 19.55 13.28
N ILE A 305 44.40 19.76 12.08
CA ILE A 305 44.92 20.75 11.12
C ILE A 305 44.82 22.17 11.71
N ILE A 306 43.67 22.53 12.27
CA ILE A 306 43.44 23.84 12.91
C ILE A 306 44.44 24.05 14.05
N TRP A 307 44.64 23.04 14.89
CA TRP A 307 45.59 23.09 16.01
C TRP A 307 47.04 23.21 15.54
N ALA A 308 47.45 22.46 14.51
CA ALA A 308 48.80 22.50 13.98
C ALA A 308 49.12 23.87 13.34
N VAL A 309 48.19 24.41 12.54
CA VAL A 309 48.34 25.75 11.94
C VAL A 309 48.36 26.82 13.04
N GLY A 310 47.44 26.76 14.01
CA GLY A 310 47.41 27.68 15.14
C GLY A 310 48.69 27.65 15.97
N SER A 311 49.22 26.46 16.24
CA SER A 311 50.48 26.28 16.97
C SER A 311 51.68 26.77 16.17
N LEU A 312 51.71 26.54 14.85
CA LEU A 312 52.75 27.06 13.98
C LEU A 312 52.76 28.59 13.98
N VAL A 313 51.59 29.22 13.85
CA VAL A 313 51.44 30.69 13.91
C VAL A 313 51.89 31.21 15.28
N PHE A 314 51.49 30.53 16.37
CA PHE A 314 51.91 30.90 17.73
C PHE A 314 53.43 30.79 17.92
N LEU A 315 54.04 29.69 17.47
CA LEU A 315 55.48 29.50 17.55
C LEU A 315 56.22 30.51 16.67
N ILE A 316 55.76 30.79 15.45
CA ILE A 316 56.32 31.85 14.61
C ILE A 316 56.22 33.20 15.33
N ALA A 317 55.08 33.53 15.95
CA ALA A 317 54.94 34.76 16.70
C ALA A 317 55.91 34.82 17.89
N VAL A 318 56.05 33.74 18.67
CA VAL A 318 56.99 33.69 19.79
C VAL A 318 58.44 33.77 19.31
N PHE A 319 58.85 33.00 18.31
CA PHE A 319 60.24 32.99 17.83
C PHE A 319 60.61 34.25 17.04
N CYS A 320 59.69 34.84 16.26
CA CYS A 320 59.93 36.09 15.55
C CYS A 320 59.81 37.34 16.46
N CYS A 321 59.03 37.29 17.55
CA CYS A 321 58.88 38.43 18.48
C CYS A 321 59.75 38.32 19.74
N SER A 322 60.29 37.15 20.09
CA SER A 322 61.18 36.96 21.25
C SER A 322 62.60 37.49 21.02
N ASP A 323 62.99 37.83 19.79
CA ASP A 323 64.31 38.40 19.50
C ASP A 323 64.37 39.93 19.76
N SER A 324 63.26 40.54 20.18
CA SER A 324 63.29 41.84 20.85
C SER A 324 63.73 41.63 22.30
N LYS A 325 65.01 41.88 22.57
CA LYS A 325 65.64 41.80 23.89
C LYS A 325 64.89 42.68 24.90
N ASN A 326 63.95 42.09 25.64
CA ASN A 326 63.38 42.66 26.86
C ASN A 326 64.46 42.74 27.95
N THR A 327 65.19 43.86 27.97
CA THR A 327 66.10 44.21 29.06
C THR A 327 65.25 44.84 30.17
N ILE A 328 64.64 44.02 31.02
CA ILE A 328 63.93 44.50 32.22
C ILE A 328 65.00 44.87 33.26
N GLY A 329 65.31 46.17 33.34
CA GLY A 329 66.14 46.73 34.40
C GLY A 329 65.38 46.73 35.73
N VAL A 330 65.79 45.87 36.65
CA VAL A 330 65.37 45.90 38.06
C VAL A 330 65.98 47.15 38.70
N ILE A 331 65.14 48.14 39.03
CA ILE A 331 65.56 49.33 39.77
C ILE A 331 65.55 48.99 41.27
N SER A 332 66.74 48.89 41.88
CA SER A 332 66.91 48.98 43.32
C SER A 332 67.22 50.44 43.69
N PRO A 333 66.61 51.02 44.74
CA PRO A 333 66.80 52.42 45.08
C PRO A 333 68.07 52.56 45.92
N ASN A 334 69.14 53.13 45.35
CA ASN A 334 70.02 54.08 46.02
C ASN A 334 71.13 54.59 45.10
N GLU A 335 71.43 55.88 45.28
CA GLU A 335 72.60 56.65 44.84
C GLU A 335 72.66 57.26 43.43
N GLU A 336 73.15 58.51 43.46
CA GLU A 336 73.09 59.58 42.49
C GLU A 336 74.09 59.41 41.33
N ALA A 337 73.61 59.43 40.08
CA ALA A 337 74.35 59.90 38.90
C ALA A 337 73.45 59.94 37.64
N LEU A 338 73.48 61.05 36.90
CA LEU A 338 72.84 61.27 35.59
C LEU A 338 73.94 61.37 34.50
N PRO A 339 73.69 61.10 33.20
CA PRO A 339 72.97 59.99 32.57
C PRO A 339 73.94 59.11 31.73
N LYS A 340 73.69 57.80 31.61
CA LYS A 340 74.32 56.98 30.56
C LYS A 340 73.34 56.77 29.41
N HIS A 341 73.86 57.01 28.21
CA HIS A 341 73.26 56.77 26.90
C HIS A 341 72.41 55.50 26.90
N VAL A 342 71.13 55.64 26.59
CA VAL A 342 70.26 54.54 26.19
C VAL A 342 70.65 54.20 24.75
N ASP A 343 71.33 53.07 24.55
CA ASP A 343 71.52 52.50 23.21
C ASP A 343 70.14 52.06 22.69
N GLN A 344 69.56 52.88 21.81
CA GLN A 344 68.41 52.53 20.99
C GLN A 344 68.85 51.43 20.01
N GLY A 345 68.48 50.18 20.32
CA GLY A 345 68.50 49.11 19.33
C GLY A 345 67.74 49.56 18.08
N SER A 346 68.32 49.36 16.90
CA SER A 346 67.69 49.75 15.64
C SER A 346 66.33 49.07 15.50
N PRO A 347 65.23 49.82 15.25
CA PRO A 347 63.91 49.23 15.21
C PRO A 347 63.81 48.17 14.10
N SER A 348 63.11 47.08 14.41
CA SER A 348 62.83 45.97 13.50
C SER A 348 62.18 46.48 12.21
N PHE A 349 62.32 45.78 11.08
CA PHE A 349 61.65 46.15 9.82
C PHE A 349 60.14 46.30 9.99
N LEU A 350 59.52 45.46 10.84
CA LEU A 350 58.11 45.54 11.19
C LEU A 350 57.79 46.74 12.09
N GLU A 351 58.69 47.11 13.01
CA GLU A 351 58.53 48.32 13.83
C GLU A 351 58.69 49.60 13.01
N LYS A 352 59.58 49.60 12.00
CA LYS A 352 59.72 50.72 11.05
C LYS A 352 58.53 50.84 10.12
N LEU A 353 58.00 49.70 9.62
CA LEU A 353 56.77 49.67 8.86
C LEU A 353 55.56 50.09 9.71
N GLY A 354 55.48 49.60 10.95
CA GLY A 354 54.45 49.97 11.92
C GLY A 354 54.48 51.47 12.21
N ALA A 355 55.62 52.01 12.62
CA ALA A 355 55.79 53.44 12.89
C ALA A 355 55.53 54.31 11.65
N GLY A 356 55.94 53.85 10.46
CA GLY A 356 55.64 54.54 9.20
C GLY A 356 54.16 54.53 8.85
N THR A 357 53.47 53.41 9.09
CA THR A 357 52.02 53.28 8.88
C THR A 357 51.24 54.09 9.91
N ASP A 358 51.68 54.07 11.18
CA ASP A 358 51.09 54.84 12.28
C ASP A 358 51.25 56.35 12.06
N ALA A 359 52.42 56.79 11.60
CA ALA A 359 52.65 58.18 11.23
C ALA A 359 51.76 58.60 10.06
N LEU A 360 51.65 57.76 9.01
CA LEU A 360 50.80 58.04 7.85
C LEU A 360 49.32 58.09 8.23
N LEU A 361 48.83 57.13 9.02
CA LEU A 361 47.46 57.12 9.53
C LEU A 361 47.22 58.32 10.46
N GLY A 362 48.19 58.66 11.31
CA GLY A 362 48.15 59.83 12.19
C GLY A 362 48.01 61.13 11.42
N ASP A 363 48.87 61.35 10.42
CA ASP A 363 48.82 62.53 9.56
C ASP A 363 47.50 62.59 8.75
N PHE A 364 47.04 61.45 8.24
CA PHE A 364 45.78 61.34 7.50
C PHE A 364 44.57 61.67 8.37
N PHE A 365 44.44 61.04 9.55
CA PHE A 365 43.32 61.29 10.45
C PHE A 365 43.39 62.68 11.09
N TRP A 366 44.60 63.19 11.35
CA TRP A 366 44.79 64.58 11.79
C TRP A 366 44.34 65.57 10.71
N TRP A 367 44.67 65.32 9.44
CA TRP A 367 44.22 66.13 8.31
C TRP A 367 42.70 66.05 8.13
N CYS A 368 42.11 64.84 8.12
CA CYS A 368 40.66 64.64 8.05
C CYS A 368 39.93 65.29 9.22
N GLY A 369 40.42 65.08 10.45
CA GLY A 369 39.85 65.64 11.68
C GLY A 369 39.93 67.15 11.71
N THR A 370 41.06 67.74 11.29
CA THR A 370 41.20 69.19 11.12
C THR A 370 40.23 69.73 10.07
N GLY A 371 40.00 68.99 8.98
CA GLY A 371 38.98 69.31 7.98
C GLY A 371 37.55 69.31 8.55
N CYS A 372 37.20 68.29 9.33
CA CYS A 372 35.90 68.18 10.01
C CYS A 372 35.70 69.28 11.07
N ALA A 373 36.73 69.60 11.85
CA ALA A 373 36.67 70.63 12.89
C ALA A 373 36.59 72.06 12.31
N ARG A 374 37.20 72.30 11.14
CA ARG A 374 37.20 73.62 10.47
C ARG A 374 35.86 73.94 9.80
N TYR A 375 35.10 72.93 9.35
CA TYR A 375 33.82 73.09 8.64
C TYR A 375 32.70 72.19 9.20
N PRO A 376 32.32 72.33 10.49
CA PRO A 376 31.41 71.39 11.15
C PRO A 376 30.01 71.34 10.52
N TRP A 377 29.43 72.49 10.17
CA TRP A 377 28.10 72.55 9.56
C TRP A 377 28.03 71.95 8.17
N LEU A 378 29.08 72.11 7.35
CA LEU A 378 29.16 71.53 6.01
C LEU A 378 29.27 70.01 6.09
N VAL A 379 30.11 69.49 6.98
CA VAL A 379 30.29 68.04 7.18
C VAL A 379 29.02 67.41 7.75
N LEU A 380 28.34 68.05 8.70
CA LEU A 380 27.06 67.56 9.23
C LEU A 380 25.96 67.58 8.17
N PHE A 381 25.88 68.62 7.33
CA PHE A 381 24.91 68.68 6.25
C PHE A 381 25.15 67.59 5.21
N VAL A 382 26.40 67.41 4.76
CA VAL A 382 26.76 66.35 3.81
C VAL A 382 26.51 64.96 4.43
N GLY A 383 26.89 64.75 5.68
CA GLY A 383 26.62 63.52 6.42
C GLY A 383 25.12 63.22 6.54
N LEU A 384 24.31 64.24 6.85
CA LEU A 384 22.85 64.13 6.88
C LEU A 384 22.28 63.79 5.50
N CYS A 385 22.75 64.45 4.42
CA CYS A 385 22.36 64.14 3.06
C CYS A 385 22.71 62.68 2.67
N VAL A 386 23.86 62.17 3.11
CA VAL A 386 24.26 60.77 2.90
C VAL A 386 23.35 59.82 3.68
N VAL A 387 23.09 60.10 4.96
CA VAL A 387 22.20 59.27 5.80
C VAL A 387 20.78 59.25 5.25
N VAL A 388 20.24 60.40 4.85
CA VAL A 388 18.90 60.50 4.23
C VAL A 388 18.89 59.82 2.87
N GLY A 389 19.94 60.00 2.06
CA GLY A 389 20.08 59.36 0.75
C GLY A 389 20.13 57.83 0.84
N LEU A 390 20.91 57.28 1.77
CA LEU A 390 20.97 55.83 2.03
C LEU A 390 19.69 55.32 2.71
N GLY A 391 19.10 56.10 3.62
CA GLY A 391 17.88 55.77 4.32
C GLY A 391 16.64 55.71 3.42
N HIS A 392 16.64 56.42 2.29
CA HIS A 392 15.57 56.36 1.31
C HIS A 392 15.29 54.93 0.79
N GLY A 393 16.32 54.07 0.77
CA GLY A 393 16.22 52.67 0.35
C GLY A 393 15.24 51.83 1.18
N ILE A 394 14.95 52.22 2.43
CA ILE A 394 14.02 51.50 3.32
C ILE A 394 12.60 51.40 2.73
N LYS A 395 12.18 52.38 1.92
CA LYS A 395 10.86 52.37 1.26
C LYS A 395 10.70 51.21 0.27
N TYR A 396 11.80 50.65 -0.23
CA TYR A 396 11.82 49.58 -1.23
C TYR A 396 12.15 48.21 -0.62
N ILE A 397 12.14 48.09 0.71
CA ILE A 397 12.37 46.80 1.36
C ILE A 397 11.23 45.83 1.01
N ASN A 398 11.59 44.68 0.43
CA ASN A 398 10.68 43.59 0.18
C ASN A 398 11.04 42.43 1.10
N VAL A 399 10.11 42.04 1.99
CA VAL A 399 10.34 41.01 2.99
C VAL A 399 9.76 39.69 2.47
N THR A 400 10.60 38.71 2.23
CA THR A 400 10.20 37.35 1.86
C THR A 400 9.75 36.58 3.09
N THR A 401 8.46 36.23 3.16
CA THR A 401 7.86 35.46 4.26
C THR A 401 7.70 33.98 3.94
N ASN A 402 7.84 33.60 2.66
CA ASN A 402 7.67 32.23 2.22
C ASN A 402 8.84 31.35 2.69
N PRO A 403 8.61 30.35 3.56
CA PRO A 403 9.69 29.52 4.10
C PRO A 403 10.43 28.77 3.00
N VAL A 404 9.77 28.39 1.90
CA VAL A 404 10.45 27.64 0.84
C VAL A 404 11.41 28.52 0.05
N GLU A 405 11.20 29.83 -0.01
CA GLU A 405 12.16 30.77 -0.61
C GLU A 405 13.32 31.08 0.35
N LEU A 406 13.10 31.01 1.65
CA LEU A 406 14.12 31.22 2.67
C LEU A 406 15.07 30.01 2.80
N TRP A 407 14.52 28.80 2.77
CA TRP A 407 15.25 27.57 3.10
C TRP A 407 15.75 26.78 1.89
N ALA A 408 15.25 27.05 0.68
CA ALA A 408 15.67 26.34 -0.53
C ALA A 408 16.23 27.30 -1.58
N SER A 409 17.48 27.05 -1.99
CA SER A 409 18.09 27.78 -3.10
C SER A 409 17.27 27.58 -4.39
N PRO A 410 17.06 28.65 -5.21
CA PRO A 410 16.27 28.58 -6.42
C PRO A 410 16.80 27.56 -7.44
N ASN A 411 18.12 27.32 -7.45
CA ASN A 411 18.80 26.40 -8.36
C ASN A 411 19.11 25.05 -7.71
N SER A 412 18.58 24.78 -6.51
CA SER A 412 18.72 23.47 -5.90
C SER A 412 17.93 22.42 -6.70
N ARG A 413 18.44 21.19 -6.77
CA ARG A 413 17.78 20.08 -7.47
C ARG A 413 16.33 19.91 -7.03
N SER A 414 16.07 19.88 -5.72
CA SER A 414 14.73 19.74 -5.16
C SER A 414 13.79 20.87 -5.57
N ARG A 415 14.29 22.10 -5.72
CA ARG A 415 13.47 23.23 -6.20
C ARG A 415 13.11 23.07 -7.68
N VAL A 416 14.05 22.65 -8.51
CA VAL A 416 13.81 22.40 -9.94
C VAL A 416 12.82 21.25 -10.15
N GLU A 417 12.97 20.15 -9.42
CA GLU A 417 12.06 19.01 -9.46
C GLU A 417 10.65 19.41 -9.01
N ARG A 418 10.54 20.22 -7.94
CA ARG A 418 9.25 20.73 -7.47
C ARG A 418 8.60 21.67 -8.48
N GLU A 419 9.36 22.59 -9.07
CA GLU A 419 8.84 23.51 -10.08
C GLU A 419 8.34 22.77 -11.33
N TYR A 420 9.06 21.72 -11.72
CA TYR A 420 8.62 20.82 -12.78
C TYR A 420 7.30 20.12 -12.43
N PHE A 421 7.17 19.59 -11.21
CA PHE A 421 5.92 18.96 -10.76
C PHE A 421 4.75 19.96 -10.72
N ASP A 422 4.93 21.09 -10.03
CA ASP A 422 3.87 22.09 -9.82
C ASP A 422 3.36 22.70 -11.14
N SER A 423 4.19 22.75 -12.18
CA SER A 423 3.80 23.27 -13.50
C SER A 423 3.05 22.26 -14.38
N HIS A 424 3.24 20.96 -14.16
CA HIS A 424 2.60 19.90 -14.96
C HIS A 424 1.35 19.31 -14.30
N PHE A 425 1.34 19.24 -12.97
CA PHE A 425 0.29 18.54 -12.20
C PHE A 425 -0.50 19.46 -11.27
N GLU A 426 -0.20 20.76 -11.29
CA GLU A 426 -0.53 21.71 -10.22
C GLU A 426 0.16 21.34 -8.89
N PRO A 427 0.34 22.28 -7.95
CA PRO A 427 0.98 21.97 -6.68
C PRO A 427 0.13 21.02 -5.84
N PHE A 428 0.80 20.27 -4.95
CA PHE A 428 0.14 19.47 -3.94
C PHE A 428 -0.88 20.30 -3.14
N TYR A 429 -2.01 19.66 -2.83
CA TYR A 429 -3.10 20.22 -2.02
C TYR A 429 -2.63 20.74 -0.65
N ARG A 430 -3.41 21.64 -0.09
CA ARG A 430 -3.27 22.13 1.28
C ARG A 430 -4.11 21.24 2.20
N THR A 431 -3.58 20.90 3.36
CA THR A 431 -4.17 19.93 4.27
C THR A 431 -4.46 20.60 5.59
N GLU A 432 -5.74 20.70 5.94
CA GLU A 432 -6.19 21.26 7.21
C GLU A 432 -6.61 20.09 8.10
N GLN A 433 -5.81 19.83 9.14
CA GLN A 433 -5.98 18.67 10.00
C GLN A 433 -6.36 19.05 11.43
N VAL A 434 -7.36 18.36 11.96
CA VAL A 434 -7.77 18.46 13.37
C VAL A 434 -7.65 17.08 14.00
N ILE A 435 -6.76 16.93 14.98
CA ILE A 435 -6.55 15.68 15.71
C ILE A 435 -7.28 15.80 17.06
N ILE A 436 -8.30 14.98 17.26
CA ILE A 436 -9.19 15.05 18.41
C ILE A 436 -8.98 13.80 19.26
N HIS A 437 -8.41 13.98 20.45
CA HIS A 437 -8.15 12.89 21.38
C HIS A 437 -9.30 12.70 22.38
N ALA A 438 -9.80 11.48 22.52
CA ALA A 438 -10.85 11.14 23.46
C ALA A 438 -10.29 11.03 24.89
N SER A 439 -10.42 12.10 25.69
CA SER A 439 -10.01 12.11 27.10
C SER A 439 -11.18 11.80 28.03
N GLY A 440 -10.93 11.01 29.09
CA GLY A 440 -11.93 10.70 30.12
C GLY A 440 -12.91 9.56 29.78
N TYR A 441 -12.78 8.93 28.62
CA TYR A 441 -13.58 7.75 28.23
C TYR A 441 -12.82 6.44 28.49
N LYS A 442 -13.56 5.38 28.80
CA LYS A 442 -13.02 4.02 28.95
C LYS A 442 -13.19 3.24 27.65
N SER A 443 -12.37 2.21 27.46
CA SER A 443 -12.54 1.24 26.39
C SER A 443 -13.91 0.56 26.45
N ILE A 444 -14.47 0.27 25.29
CA ILE A 444 -15.79 -0.34 25.11
C ILE A 444 -15.59 -1.80 24.75
N VAL A 445 -16.33 -2.71 25.38
CA VAL A 445 -16.31 -4.14 25.02
C VAL A 445 -17.59 -4.43 24.26
N HIS A 446 -17.44 -4.88 23.01
CA HIS A 446 -18.53 -5.25 22.12
C HIS A 446 -18.51 -6.75 21.88
N ASN A 447 -19.63 -7.44 22.15
CA ASN A 447 -19.71 -8.89 22.01
C ASN A 447 -20.28 -9.23 20.64
N THR A 448 -19.48 -9.89 19.81
CA THR A 448 -19.91 -10.38 18.49
C THR A 448 -19.94 -11.92 18.48
N SER A 449 -20.55 -12.51 17.44
CA SER A 449 -20.53 -13.96 17.16
C SER A 449 -19.09 -14.51 17.08
N ASN A 450 -18.14 -13.68 16.64
CA ASN A 450 -16.71 -14.02 16.55
C ASN A 450 -15.93 -13.82 17.86
N GLY A 451 -16.58 -13.35 18.93
CA GLY A 451 -16.00 -13.09 20.24
C GLY A 451 -15.99 -11.61 20.64
N PRO A 452 -15.59 -11.30 21.89
CA PRO A 452 -15.57 -9.93 22.39
C PRO A 452 -14.43 -9.12 21.77
N ILE A 453 -14.77 -7.98 21.15
CA ILE A 453 -13.83 -7.01 20.59
C ILE A 453 -13.73 -5.81 21.56
N VAL A 454 -12.50 -5.36 21.82
CA VAL A 454 -12.24 -4.21 22.70
C VAL A 454 -11.93 -2.98 21.86
N PHE A 455 -12.82 -2.00 21.93
CA PHE A 455 -12.67 -0.71 21.26
C PHE A 455 -12.02 0.32 22.17
N GLY A 456 -11.19 1.16 21.57
CA GLY A 456 -10.57 2.31 22.20
C GLY A 456 -11.58 3.42 22.53
N PRO A 457 -11.18 4.42 23.34
CA PRO A 457 -12.05 5.50 23.79
C PRO A 457 -12.56 6.40 22.65
N ALA A 458 -11.89 6.40 21.49
CA ALA A 458 -12.30 7.16 20.30
C ALA A 458 -13.67 6.71 19.75
N PHE A 459 -14.09 5.48 20.03
CA PHE A 459 -15.34 4.91 19.51
C PHE A 459 -16.55 5.15 20.43
N ASN A 460 -16.41 5.99 21.46
CA ASN A 460 -17.56 6.38 22.25
C ASN A 460 -18.58 7.14 21.40
N SER A 461 -19.85 6.74 21.44
CA SER A 461 -20.90 7.30 20.59
C SER A 461 -21.12 8.79 20.81
N THR A 462 -21.08 9.27 22.05
CA THR A 462 -21.22 10.70 22.37
C THR A 462 -20.03 11.49 21.83
N PHE A 463 -18.82 10.93 21.94
CA PHE A 463 -17.62 11.55 21.40
C PHE A 463 -17.69 11.65 19.87
N LEU A 464 -18.00 10.56 19.17
CA LEU A 464 -18.11 10.54 17.72
C LEU A 464 -19.17 11.53 17.21
N LYS A 465 -20.38 11.56 17.82
CA LYS A 465 -21.43 12.51 17.44
C LYS A 465 -21.00 13.97 17.63
N THR A 466 -20.24 14.24 18.68
CA THR A 466 -19.63 15.57 18.90
C THR A 466 -18.66 15.92 17.77
N VAL A 467 -17.84 14.95 17.35
CA VAL A 467 -16.92 15.11 16.22
C VAL A 467 -17.66 15.37 14.90
N LEU A 468 -18.80 14.70 14.66
CA LEU A 468 -19.65 14.98 13.49
C LEU A 468 -20.18 16.41 13.52
N SER A 469 -20.71 16.86 14.67
CA SER A 469 -21.20 18.22 14.83
C SER A 469 -20.11 19.25 14.49
N LEU A 470 -18.89 19.05 15.00
CA LEU A 470 -17.75 19.90 14.68
C LEU A 470 -17.40 19.86 13.19
N GLN A 471 -17.39 18.68 12.57
CA GLN A 471 -17.12 18.53 11.15
C GLN A 471 -18.15 19.29 10.29
N GLU A 472 -19.44 19.19 10.62
CA GLU A 472 -20.51 19.88 9.91
C GLU A 472 -20.50 21.39 10.15
N GLU A 473 -20.06 21.86 11.33
CA GLU A 473 -19.83 23.28 11.58
C GLU A 473 -18.68 23.81 10.72
N ILE A 474 -17.56 23.09 10.61
CA ILE A 474 -16.42 23.47 9.76
C ILE A 474 -16.83 23.53 8.28
N LYS A 475 -17.60 22.53 7.81
CA LYS A 475 -18.12 22.51 6.43
C LYS A 475 -18.99 23.74 6.09
N LYS A 476 -19.64 24.35 7.08
CA LYS A 476 -20.51 25.54 6.92
C LYS A 476 -19.77 26.88 6.97
N ILE A 477 -18.48 26.89 7.29
CA ILE A 477 -17.68 28.12 7.34
C ILE A 477 -17.70 28.81 5.97
N GLY A 478 -18.08 30.09 5.96
CA GLY A 478 -18.10 30.94 4.75
C GLY A 478 -19.29 30.72 3.81
N SER A 479 -20.18 29.77 4.08
CA SER A 479 -21.33 29.48 3.20
C SER A 479 -22.29 30.68 3.04
N GLU A 480 -22.52 31.46 4.10
CA GLU A 480 -23.42 32.63 4.06
C GLU A 480 -22.84 33.81 3.25
N GLU A 481 -21.52 33.93 3.22
CA GLU A 481 -20.78 34.99 2.53
C GLU A 481 -20.45 34.62 1.08
N GLY A 482 -20.83 33.41 0.64
CA GLY A 482 -20.43 32.86 -0.65
C GLY A 482 -18.93 32.58 -0.74
N SER A 483 -18.25 32.36 0.39
CA SER A 483 -16.85 31.90 0.49
C SER A 483 -16.78 30.51 1.13
N GLY A 484 -17.76 29.65 0.81
CA GLY A 484 -17.88 28.32 1.38
C GLY A 484 -16.79 27.35 0.91
N LEU A 485 -16.66 26.25 1.65
CA LEU A 485 -15.68 25.19 1.39
C LEU A 485 -15.79 24.64 -0.05
N GLU A 486 -16.98 24.61 -0.63
CA GLU A 486 -17.22 24.13 -1.99
C GLU A 486 -16.43 24.90 -3.04
N LYS A 487 -16.01 26.15 -2.80
CA LYS A 487 -15.25 26.92 -3.78
C LYS A 487 -13.76 26.61 -3.81
N ILE A 488 -13.23 26.06 -2.73
CA ILE A 488 -11.78 25.89 -2.53
C ILE A 488 -11.37 24.43 -2.37
N CYS A 489 -12.30 23.54 -2.00
CA CYS A 489 -11.99 22.17 -1.68
C CYS A 489 -11.52 21.36 -2.89
N PHE A 490 -10.70 20.36 -2.63
CA PHE A 490 -10.35 19.34 -3.61
C PHE A 490 -11.51 18.34 -3.76
N ALA A 491 -12.00 18.15 -4.99
CA ALA A 491 -13.16 17.31 -5.28
C ALA A 491 -12.82 16.37 -6.46
N PRO A 492 -12.33 15.15 -6.18
CA PRO A 492 -11.67 14.29 -7.19
C PRO A 492 -12.60 13.78 -8.29
N LEU A 493 -13.90 13.61 -8.00
CA LEU A 493 -14.90 13.14 -8.96
C LEU A 493 -15.61 14.27 -9.72
N THR A 494 -15.20 15.52 -9.47
CA THR A 494 -15.75 16.68 -10.18
C THR A 494 -14.80 17.15 -11.26
N SER A 495 -15.35 17.59 -12.38
CA SER A 495 -14.61 18.15 -13.50
C SER A 495 -15.29 19.40 -14.01
N GLN A 496 -14.61 20.11 -14.93
CA GLN A 496 -15.18 21.28 -15.60
C GLN A 496 -16.49 20.96 -16.35
N PHE A 497 -16.75 19.68 -16.66
CA PHE A 497 -17.94 19.22 -17.36
C PHE A 497 -19.13 18.89 -16.44
N THR A 498 -18.88 18.68 -15.14
CA THR A 498 -19.93 18.33 -14.15
C THR A 498 -20.51 19.54 -13.42
N GLY A 499 -19.94 20.73 -13.63
CA GLY A 499 -20.32 21.96 -12.92
C GLY A 499 -19.48 22.22 -11.67
N PRO A 500 -19.79 23.30 -10.92
CA PRO A 500 -19.09 23.62 -9.68
C PRO A 500 -19.32 22.53 -8.63
N PRO A 501 -18.29 22.16 -7.86
CA PRO A 501 -18.43 21.15 -6.82
C PRO A 501 -19.40 21.60 -5.72
N HIS A 502 -20.03 20.63 -5.07
CA HIS A 502 -20.82 20.82 -3.86
C HIS A 502 -20.03 20.36 -2.63
N VAL A 503 -20.40 20.82 -1.44
CA VAL A 503 -19.73 20.46 -0.17
C VAL A 503 -19.63 18.94 0.04
N ARG A 504 -20.66 18.17 -0.35
CA ARG A 504 -20.66 16.69 -0.24
C ARG A 504 -19.62 16.01 -1.14
N GLN A 505 -19.18 16.68 -2.20
CA GLN A 505 -18.19 16.17 -3.16
C GLN A 505 -16.76 16.55 -2.77
N CYS A 506 -16.58 17.41 -1.75
CA CYS A 506 -15.28 17.77 -1.22
C CYS A 506 -14.64 16.58 -0.50
N ALA A 507 -13.33 16.38 -0.70
CA ALA A 507 -12.56 15.36 -0.03
C ALA A 507 -12.34 15.72 1.45
N VAL A 508 -13.25 15.25 2.31
CA VAL A 508 -13.14 15.27 3.77
C VAL A 508 -12.86 13.85 4.23
N GLN A 509 -11.69 13.64 4.84
CA GLN A 509 -11.24 12.34 5.28
C GLN A 509 -11.38 12.25 6.80
N SER A 510 -12.31 11.41 7.25
CA SER A 510 -12.60 11.16 8.66
C SER A 510 -13.29 9.80 8.82
N VAL A 511 -13.41 9.32 10.05
CA VAL A 511 -14.16 8.09 10.36
C VAL A 511 -15.64 8.18 9.97
N TRP A 512 -16.17 9.40 9.90
CA TRP A 512 -17.56 9.66 9.49
C TRP A 512 -17.80 9.42 8.00
N GLY A 513 -16.72 9.36 7.19
CA GLY A 513 -16.79 8.93 5.80
C GLY A 513 -17.41 7.54 5.63
N TYR A 514 -17.18 6.61 6.58
CA TYR A 514 -17.78 5.26 6.54
C TYR A 514 -19.31 5.24 6.69
N PHE A 515 -19.87 6.32 7.23
CA PHE A 515 -21.30 6.49 7.44
C PHE A 515 -21.88 7.58 6.51
N GLN A 516 -21.12 7.99 5.49
CA GLN A 516 -21.47 9.08 4.57
C GLN A 516 -21.91 10.37 5.29
N ASP A 517 -21.31 10.66 6.45
CA ASP A 517 -21.65 11.77 7.33
C ASP A 517 -23.13 11.79 7.81
N SER A 518 -23.80 10.63 7.82
CA SER A 518 -25.19 10.46 8.25
C SER A 518 -25.28 9.93 9.67
N GLU A 519 -25.97 10.67 10.54
CA GLU A 519 -26.29 10.21 11.89
C GLU A 519 -27.37 9.11 11.88
N GLU A 520 -28.22 9.05 10.86
CA GLU A 520 -29.26 8.02 10.73
C GLU A 520 -28.61 6.65 10.58
N LEU A 521 -27.72 6.50 9.60
CA LEU A 521 -26.95 5.26 9.35
C LEU A 521 -26.10 4.85 10.56
N PHE A 522 -25.55 5.82 11.31
CA PHE A 522 -24.80 5.54 12.53
C PHE A 522 -25.66 4.97 13.67
N ASN A 523 -26.94 5.33 13.73
CA ASN A 523 -27.85 4.88 14.80
C ASN A 523 -28.63 3.61 14.43
N GLU A 524 -28.46 3.08 13.21
CA GLU A 524 -29.06 1.81 12.80
C GLU A 524 -28.49 0.66 13.65
N THR A 525 -29.38 -0.21 14.11
CA THR A 525 -29.03 -1.38 14.92
C THR A 525 -29.87 -2.56 14.48
N GLU A 526 -29.21 -3.67 14.25
CA GLU A 526 -29.81 -4.92 13.80
C GLU A 526 -29.46 -6.06 14.76
N THR A 527 -29.99 -7.25 14.52
CA THR A 527 -29.68 -8.43 15.31
C THR A 527 -29.29 -9.57 14.38
N ASP A 528 -28.09 -10.10 14.60
CA ASP A 528 -27.53 -11.24 13.87
C ASP A 528 -28.38 -12.50 14.12
N PRO A 529 -28.40 -13.53 13.24
CA PRO A 529 -29.15 -14.77 13.45
C PRO A 529 -28.79 -15.52 14.75
N GLU A 530 -27.60 -15.26 15.31
CA GLU A 530 -27.15 -15.79 16.60
C GLU A 530 -27.63 -14.97 17.82
N GLY A 531 -28.37 -13.89 17.61
CA GLY A 531 -28.97 -13.04 18.65
C GLY A 531 -28.05 -11.95 19.20
N PHE A 532 -26.93 -11.64 18.53
CA PHE A 532 -26.04 -10.53 18.88
C PHE A 532 -26.49 -9.22 18.22
N VAL A 533 -26.33 -8.10 18.92
CA VAL A 533 -26.71 -6.78 18.40
C VAL A 533 -25.62 -6.26 17.47
N VAL A 534 -25.98 -6.06 16.20
CA VAL A 534 -25.14 -5.43 15.19
C VAL A 534 -25.35 -3.93 15.25
N ASN A 535 -24.28 -3.14 15.39
CA ASN A 535 -24.34 -1.69 15.49
C ASN A 535 -23.18 -1.00 14.75
N TYR A 536 -23.03 0.31 14.93
CA TYR A 536 -21.97 1.12 14.31
C TYR A 536 -20.53 0.58 14.52
N LEU A 537 -20.27 -0.17 15.60
CA LEU A 537 -18.97 -0.79 15.86
C LEU A 537 -18.69 -1.94 14.90
N ASP A 538 -19.70 -2.71 14.53
CA ASP A 538 -19.59 -3.78 13.54
C ASP A 538 -19.40 -3.19 12.15
N HIS A 539 -20.17 -2.15 11.80
CA HIS A 539 -19.98 -1.41 10.54
C HIS A 539 -18.58 -0.82 10.43
N PHE A 540 -18.06 -0.26 11.52
CA PHE A 540 -16.69 0.22 11.56
C PHE A 540 -15.66 -0.91 11.34
N VAL A 541 -15.85 -2.07 11.96
CA VAL A 541 -14.96 -3.23 11.76
C VAL A 541 -15.02 -3.72 10.32
N LYS A 542 -16.21 -3.79 9.72
CA LYS A 542 -16.43 -4.10 8.30
C LYS A 542 -15.67 -3.11 7.39
N CYS A 543 -15.86 -1.82 7.62
CA CYS A 543 -15.20 -0.79 6.81
C CYS A 543 -13.70 -0.68 7.04
N THR A 544 -13.18 -0.93 8.24
CA THR A 544 -11.72 -0.91 8.45
C THR A 544 -11.01 -2.13 7.88
N GLN A 545 -11.70 -3.26 7.79
CA GLN A 545 -11.20 -4.46 7.10
C GLN A 545 -11.24 -4.30 5.58
N ASN A 546 -12.33 -3.75 5.03
CA ASN A 546 -12.49 -3.47 3.61
C ASN A 546 -13.11 -2.08 3.36
N TYR A 547 -12.27 -1.05 3.39
CA TYR A 547 -12.68 0.35 3.18
C TYR A 547 -12.96 0.70 1.70
N TYR A 548 -12.88 -0.29 0.79
CA TYR A 548 -13.30 -0.19 -0.60
C TYR A 548 -14.71 -0.74 -0.85
N ASN A 549 -15.34 -1.34 0.17
CA ASN A 549 -16.73 -1.72 0.07
C ASN A 549 -17.56 -0.47 -0.33
N PRO A 550 -18.43 -0.56 -1.36
CA PRO A 550 -19.30 0.54 -1.78
C PRO A 550 -20.06 1.22 -0.63
N GLU A 551 -20.45 0.47 0.41
CA GLU A 551 -21.13 0.96 1.61
C GLU A 551 -20.23 1.79 2.53
N CYS A 552 -18.91 1.67 2.38
CA CYS A 552 -17.90 2.33 3.20
C CYS A 552 -17.24 3.53 2.51
N LEU A 553 -17.66 3.87 1.28
CA LEU A 553 -17.13 5.03 0.56
C LEU A 553 -17.64 6.32 1.19
N ALA A 554 -16.77 7.32 1.34
CA ALA A 554 -17.15 8.64 1.81
C ALA A 554 -18.06 9.36 0.79
N GLY A 555 -18.71 10.45 1.22
CA GLY A 555 -19.64 11.21 0.39
C GLY A 555 -19.06 11.71 -0.95
N TYR A 556 -17.74 11.90 -1.03
CA TYR A 556 -17.04 12.27 -2.27
C TYR A 556 -16.79 11.09 -3.23
N GLY A 557 -17.26 9.89 -2.89
CA GLY A 557 -17.17 8.67 -3.70
C GLY A 557 -15.82 7.98 -3.68
N GLY A 558 -14.99 8.27 -2.67
CA GLY A 558 -13.70 7.62 -2.48
C GLY A 558 -13.54 6.96 -1.11
N PRO A 559 -12.60 6.01 -1.02
CA PRO A 559 -12.34 5.23 0.19
C PRO A 559 -11.58 6.08 1.22
N VAL A 560 -11.78 5.79 2.52
CA VAL A 560 -11.04 6.43 3.62
C VAL A 560 -10.14 5.39 4.29
N ASP A 561 -8.83 5.58 4.20
CA ASP A 561 -7.88 4.68 4.87
C ASP A 561 -7.99 4.89 6.40
N PRO A 562 -8.15 3.82 7.20
CA PRO A 562 -8.24 3.95 8.65
C PRO A 562 -7.01 4.64 9.26
N ALA A 563 -5.82 4.50 8.65
CA ALA A 563 -4.58 5.10 9.14
C ALA A 563 -4.53 6.63 8.98
N ILE A 564 -5.36 7.22 8.11
CA ILE A 564 -5.47 8.69 7.96
C ILE A 564 -6.62 9.28 8.79
N ALA A 565 -7.61 8.46 9.18
CA ALA A 565 -8.80 8.88 9.91
C ALA A 565 -8.68 8.68 11.44
N LEU A 566 -7.78 7.80 11.89
CA LEU A 566 -7.63 7.42 13.29
C LEU A 566 -6.20 7.59 13.77
N GLY A 567 -6.03 7.74 15.08
CA GLY A 567 -4.73 7.86 15.74
C GLY A 567 -4.65 7.08 17.06
N GLY A 568 -3.42 6.79 17.47
CA GLY A 568 -3.13 6.19 18.78
C GLY A 568 -3.49 4.71 18.92
N PHE A 569 -3.62 3.99 17.81
CA PHE A 569 -3.88 2.55 17.79
C PHE A 569 -2.62 1.67 17.85
N LEU A 570 -1.44 2.24 17.61
CA LEU A 570 -0.15 1.53 17.68
C LEU A 570 0.47 1.66 19.08
N ASN A 571 1.07 0.57 19.56
CA ASN A 571 1.92 0.63 20.76
C ASN A 571 3.29 1.25 20.44
N ALA A 572 3.99 1.73 21.47
CA ALA A 572 5.34 2.28 21.30
C ALA A 572 6.31 1.21 20.73
N GLY A 573 6.80 1.45 19.50
CA GLY A 573 7.72 0.55 18.80
C GLY A 573 7.08 -0.35 17.74
N GLU A 574 5.76 -0.37 17.61
CA GLU A 574 5.06 -1.03 16.50
C GLU A 574 5.07 -0.14 15.25
N SER A 575 5.21 -0.76 14.07
CA SER A 575 5.14 -0.08 12.77
C SER A 575 3.84 -0.42 12.04
N LEU A 576 3.46 0.42 11.08
CA LEU A 576 2.29 0.21 10.20
C LEU A 576 2.43 -0.97 9.23
N GLN A 577 3.53 -1.71 9.26
CA GLN A 577 3.81 -2.79 8.30
C GLN A 577 3.11 -4.12 8.66
N GLY A 578 2.51 -4.22 9.84
CA GLY A 578 1.72 -5.39 10.29
C GLY A 578 0.21 -5.24 10.06
N GLU A 579 -0.59 -6.01 10.79
CA GLU A 579 -2.05 -5.82 10.90
C GLU A 579 -2.34 -4.86 12.07
N PRO A 580 -2.51 -3.54 11.83
CA PRO A 580 -2.81 -2.60 12.90
C PRO A 580 -4.20 -2.82 13.48
N SER A 581 -4.28 -2.84 14.81
CA SER A 581 -5.53 -2.88 15.58
C SER A 581 -6.25 -1.53 15.59
N TYR A 582 -6.86 -1.12 14.48
CA TYR A 582 -7.59 0.16 14.38
C TYR A 582 -8.70 0.31 15.42
N GLU A 583 -9.29 -0.80 15.87
CA GLU A 583 -10.28 -0.83 16.95
C GLU A 583 -9.76 -0.22 18.26
N LYS A 584 -8.45 -0.19 18.49
CA LYS A 584 -7.83 0.35 19.71
C LYS A 584 -7.53 1.86 19.65
N ALA A 585 -7.99 2.57 18.61
CA ALA A 585 -7.70 3.99 18.43
C ALA A 585 -8.14 4.86 19.62
N THR A 586 -7.34 5.88 19.92
CA THR A 586 -7.59 6.86 21.00
C THR A 586 -7.90 8.26 20.50
N ALA A 587 -7.64 8.52 19.21
CA ALA A 587 -7.91 9.79 18.56
C ALA A 587 -8.60 9.60 17.20
N VAL A 588 -9.39 10.60 16.81
CA VAL A 588 -9.98 10.75 15.47
C VAL A 588 -9.31 11.93 14.78
N ILE A 589 -9.03 11.79 13.49
CA ILE A 589 -8.40 12.80 12.66
C ILE A 589 -9.42 13.26 11.62
N LEU A 590 -9.68 14.57 11.58
CA LEU A 590 -10.42 15.21 10.51
C LEU A 590 -9.42 15.86 9.56
N THR A 591 -9.46 15.51 8.28
CA THR A 591 -8.62 16.13 7.25
C THR A 591 -9.49 16.74 6.16
N PHE A 592 -9.36 18.06 5.96
CA PHE A 592 -9.98 18.77 4.85
C PHE A 592 -8.94 19.07 3.79
N LEU A 593 -9.17 18.62 2.55
CA LEU A 593 -8.26 18.86 1.44
C LEU A 593 -8.70 20.10 0.64
N VAL A 594 -7.80 21.07 0.53
CA VAL A 594 -8.01 22.34 -0.16
C VAL A 594 -7.09 22.44 -1.37
N ASN A 595 -7.59 22.95 -2.49
CA ASN A 595 -6.80 23.12 -3.70
C ASN A 595 -5.67 24.13 -3.49
N ASN A 596 -4.48 23.78 -3.96
CA ASN A 596 -3.36 24.69 -4.03
C ASN A 596 -3.18 25.18 -5.46
N TYR A 597 -2.52 26.32 -5.63
CA TYR A 597 -2.29 26.90 -6.95
C TYR A 597 -0.84 27.31 -7.11
N HIS A 598 -0.32 27.04 -8.31
CA HIS A 598 1.01 27.52 -8.71
C HIS A 598 1.01 29.04 -8.76
N ASN A 599 -0.04 29.62 -9.38
CA ASN A 599 -0.30 31.05 -9.32
C ASN A 599 -0.84 31.46 -7.94
N LYS A 600 -0.01 32.16 -7.18
CA LYS A 600 -0.30 32.57 -5.79
C LYS A 600 -1.45 33.55 -5.65
N THR A 601 -1.85 34.26 -6.70
CA THR A 601 -3.01 35.16 -6.63
C THR A 601 -4.34 34.42 -6.44
N LYS A 602 -4.42 33.17 -6.89
CA LYS A 602 -5.61 32.31 -6.72
C LYS A 602 -5.76 31.74 -5.31
N LEU A 603 -4.74 31.88 -4.46
CA LEU A 603 -4.76 31.33 -3.10
C LEU A 603 -5.51 32.20 -2.09
N VAL A 604 -5.81 33.46 -2.43
CA VAL A 604 -6.44 34.40 -1.49
C VAL A 604 -7.72 33.84 -0.86
N PRO A 605 -8.69 33.26 -1.62
CA PRO A 605 -9.89 32.70 -1.02
C PRO A 605 -9.63 31.51 -0.08
N ALA A 606 -8.62 30.68 -0.39
CA ALA A 606 -8.23 29.56 0.46
C ALA A 606 -7.64 30.05 1.78
N LEU A 607 -6.73 31.04 1.73
CA LEU A 607 -6.12 31.63 2.93
C LEU A 607 -7.13 32.36 3.81
N GLU A 608 -8.12 33.03 3.21
CA GLU A 608 -9.21 33.69 3.95
C GLU A 608 -10.13 32.68 4.65
N TRP A 609 -10.39 31.54 4.01
CA TRP A 609 -11.16 30.46 4.61
C TRP A 609 -10.37 29.76 5.73
N GLU A 610 -9.08 29.46 5.52
CA GLU A 610 -8.19 28.87 6.53
C GLU A 610 -8.04 29.74 7.79
N GLN A 611 -8.21 31.06 7.66
CA GLN A 611 -8.13 31.99 8.79
C GLN A 611 -9.39 32.01 9.66
N LYS A 612 -10.54 31.69 9.08
CA LYS A 612 -11.84 31.67 9.78
C LYS A 612 -11.97 30.38 10.58
#